data_AF-A0A9E0A1Q3-F1
#
_entry.id   AF-A0A9E0A1Q3-F1
#
_cell.length_a   1.000
_cell.length_b   1.000
_cell.length_c   1.000
_cell.angle_alpha   90.00
_cell.angle_beta   90.00
_cell.angle_gamma   90.00
#
_symmetry.space_group_name_H-M   'P 1'
#
loop_
_entity.id
_entity.type
_entity.pdbx_description
1 polymer ?
#
loop_
_entity_poly.entity_id
_entity_poly.type
_entity_poly.pdbx_seq_one_letter_code
_entity_poly.pdbx_strand_id
1 'polypeptide(L)'
;MIHARDHKTPYLIDPWDYLGPKRRKLLDGSWAGLFREHILSELPVHKIASCYTEGFGRPTKEIYAALGALILQQMHDLTDEETVSQFSFNLQWHYALDIPGESDEAKYLCAKTLWTLRQLVAQKGLDRELFTATTETLAKVFGVDTSRQRIDSVHIRSNMRRLGRICIFSQSIHNFLVNLKRQRRAIFETIEQELIDRYLTEKALGCFSLVKPSESAGTLEEVSRDLFSLVERFRRNKQVISLSTFGALLRVLKDQCDVSETGEMTVKPPKEIASSSLQNPSDPDAGYDAHKGQGYQVQVMETYCASSDESIREKTLNLITHVEIEPAHVSDVHALIPALESTKERGLVPREVLADSLYGSDENRQTARELGVEVISPVMGAPKEETLSLADFPQTEKGMIAACPRGHVPVK
;
A
#
# COMPACT_ATOMS: atom_id res chain seq x y z
N MET A 1 -11.00 25.62 15.78
CA MET A 1 -10.82 26.57 14.65
C MET A 1 -9.92 25.93 13.61
N ILE A 2 -10.41 25.88 12.37
CA ILE A 2 -9.69 25.31 11.22
C ILE A 2 -8.86 26.44 10.61
N HIS A 3 -7.53 26.25 10.53
CA HIS A 3 -6.62 27.20 9.91
C HIS A 3 -6.20 26.68 8.54
N ALA A 4 -6.75 27.28 7.49
CA ALA A 4 -6.41 26.98 6.10
C ALA A 4 -6.31 28.28 5.34
N ARG A 5 -5.15 28.55 4.74
CA ARG A 5 -4.91 29.78 4.01
C ARG A 5 -5.22 29.60 2.53
N ASP A 6 -5.77 30.63 1.89
CA ASP A 6 -5.78 30.70 0.43
C ASP A 6 -4.39 31.06 -0.11
N HIS A 7 -3.76 30.09 -0.78
CA HIS A 7 -2.46 30.25 -1.45
C HIS A 7 -2.59 30.65 -2.93
N LYS A 8 -3.81 30.73 -3.48
CA LYS A 8 -4.06 31.20 -4.86
C LYS A 8 -4.10 32.73 -4.92
N THR A 9 -4.50 33.38 -3.84
CA THR A 9 -4.45 34.85 -3.73
C THR A 9 -3.04 35.32 -3.36
N PRO A 10 -2.39 36.16 -4.18
CA PRO A 10 -1.07 36.70 -3.88
C PRO A 10 -1.11 37.64 -2.68
N TYR A 11 0.02 37.76 -1.99
CA TYR A 11 0.16 38.72 -0.91
C TYR A 11 0.17 40.15 -1.46
N LEU A 12 -0.44 41.08 -0.73
CA LEU A 12 -0.32 42.51 -1.01
C LEU A 12 1.13 43.01 -0.84
N ILE A 13 1.86 42.44 0.13
CA ILE A 13 3.27 42.70 0.40
C ILE A 13 3.98 41.34 0.40
N ASP A 14 5.01 41.17 -0.43
CA ASP A 14 5.76 39.91 -0.50
C ASP A 14 6.45 39.62 0.86
N PRO A 15 6.04 38.58 1.61
CA PRO A 15 6.65 38.26 2.90
C PRO A 15 8.10 37.78 2.78
N TRP A 16 8.56 37.46 1.57
CA TRP A 16 9.89 36.93 1.30
C TRP A 16 10.85 37.97 0.70
N ASP A 17 10.46 39.25 0.63
CA ASP A 17 11.25 40.33 0.01
C ASP A 17 12.65 40.51 0.67
N TYR A 18 12.74 40.23 1.97
CA TYR A 18 13.99 40.31 2.74
C TYR A 18 15.12 39.39 2.22
N LEU A 19 14.79 38.39 1.41
CA LEU A 19 15.78 37.48 0.82
C LEU A 19 16.64 38.17 -0.24
N GLY A 20 16.17 39.25 -0.85
CA GLY A 20 16.83 39.90 -1.96
C GLY A 20 16.89 39.03 -3.23
N PRO A 21 17.23 39.63 -4.39
CA PRO A 21 16.97 39.01 -5.70
C PRO A 21 17.77 37.73 -5.97
N LYS A 22 19.01 37.64 -5.48
CA LYS A 22 19.88 36.47 -5.74
C LYS A 22 19.41 35.23 -5.00
N ARG A 23 19.15 35.34 -3.68
CA ARG A 23 18.67 34.20 -2.87
C ARG A 23 17.26 33.80 -3.29
N ARG A 24 16.42 34.79 -3.62
CA ARG A 24 15.06 34.53 -4.11
C ARG A 24 15.07 33.73 -5.41
N LYS A 25 15.88 34.13 -6.39
CA LYS A 25 16.06 33.37 -7.65
C LYS A 25 16.51 31.92 -7.42
N LEU A 26 17.37 31.67 -6.44
CA LEU A 26 17.80 30.30 -6.09
C LEU A 26 16.65 29.48 -5.50
N LEU A 27 15.81 30.07 -4.65
CA LEU A 27 14.64 29.39 -4.10
C LEU A 27 13.57 29.13 -5.17
N ASP A 28 13.27 30.13 -5.99
CA ASP A 28 12.28 30.01 -7.07
C ASP A 28 12.67 28.92 -8.07
N GLY A 29 13.95 28.83 -8.41
CA GLY A 29 14.48 27.76 -9.28
C GLY A 29 14.74 26.42 -8.60
N SER A 30 14.40 26.26 -7.31
CA SER A 30 14.60 25.01 -6.58
C SER A 30 13.31 24.20 -6.47
N TRP A 31 13.41 22.99 -5.92
CA TRP A 31 12.24 22.17 -5.56
C TRP A 31 11.23 22.94 -4.69
N ALA A 32 11.69 23.88 -3.86
CA ALA A 32 10.83 24.64 -2.96
C ALA A 32 9.93 25.62 -3.74
N GLY A 33 10.47 26.28 -4.76
CA GLY A 33 9.68 27.14 -5.66
C GLY A 33 8.63 26.34 -6.42
N LEU A 34 9.05 25.23 -7.03
CA LEU A 34 8.14 24.30 -7.71
C LEU A 34 7.01 23.80 -6.81
N PHE A 35 7.34 23.40 -5.58
CA PHE A 35 6.34 22.91 -4.63
C PHE A 35 5.34 23.99 -4.26
N ARG A 36 5.84 25.20 -3.92
CA ARG A 36 5.00 26.34 -3.55
C ARG A 36 4.07 26.77 -4.68
N GLU A 37 4.59 26.86 -5.90
CA GLU A 37 3.88 27.40 -7.05
C GLU A 37 2.86 26.41 -7.62
N HIS A 38 3.22 25.13 -7.70
CA HIS A 38 2.41 24.15 -8.43
C HIS A 38 1.71 23.14 -7.52
N ILE A 39 2.33 22.69 -6.43
CA ILE A 39 1.83 21.55 -5.65
C ILE A 39 1.00 21.98 -4.44
N LEU A 40 1.47 22.98 -3.69
CA LEU A 40 0.88 23.37 -2.41
C LEU A 40 -0.62 23.69 -2.55
N SER A 41 -1.01 24.49 -3.55
CA SER A 41 -2.40 24.92 -3.71
C SER A 41 -3.37 23.83 -4.22
N GLU A 42 -2.84 22.69 -4.66
CA GLU A 42 -3.60 21.56 -5.19
C GLU A 42 -3.83 20.45 -4.13
N LEU A 43 -3.29 20.62 -2.92
CA LEU A 43 -3.50 19.67 -1.83
C LEU A 43 -4.97 19.63 -1.38
N PRO A 44 -5.54 18.45 -1.06
CA PRO A 44 -6.97 18.25 -0.74
C PRO A 44 -7.34 18.70 0.68
N VAL A 45 -7.06 19.96 1.02
CA VAL A 45 -7.24 20.52 2.37
C VAL A 45 -8.67 20.41 2.88
N HIS A 46 -9.67 20.58 2.02
CA HIS A 46 -11.09 20.48 2.41
C HIS A 46 -11.45 19.10 3.00
N LYS A 47 -10.82 18.01 2.53
CA LYS A 47 -11.08 16.66 3.04
C LYS A 47 -10.49 16.45 4.43
N ILE A 48 -9.29 16.98 4.67
CA ILE A 48 -8.68 16.98 6.01
C ILE A 48 -9.43 17.90 6.97
N ALA A 49 -9.81 19.09 6.51
CA ALA A 49 -10.57 20.06 7.31
C ALA A 49 -11.87 19.44 7.87
N SER A 50 -12.54 18.58 7.10
CA SER A 50 -13.75 17.86 7.54
C SER A 50 -13.54 16.91 8.75
N CYS A 51 -12.29 16.58 9.09
CA CYS A 51 -11.95 15.77 10.26
C CYS A 51 -11.88 16.59 11.56
N TYR A 52 -11.94 17.92 11.47
CA TYR A 52 -11.84 18.82 12.60
C TYR A 52 -13.16 19.53 12.87
N THR A 53 -13.34 19.97 14.11
CA THR A 53 -14.50 20.78 14.52
C THR A 53 -14.12 22.26 14.56
N GLU A 54 -15.01 23.12 14.10
CA GLU A 54 -14.72 24.57 14.00
C GLU A 54 -14.61 25.23 15.38
N GLY A 55 -15.42 24.80 16.36
CA GLY A 55 -15.63 25.52 17.62
C GLY A 55 -14.97 24.94 18.88
N PHE A 56 -14.31 23.78 18.83
CA PHE A 56 -13.78 23.13 20.05
C PHE A 56 -12.30 22.75 19.92
N GLY A 57 -11.52 23.03 20.97
CA GLY A 57 -10.10 22.68 21.06
C GLY A 57 -9.13 23.71 20.48
N ARG A 58 -7.84 23.32 20.46
CA ARG A 58 -6.76 24.13 19.89
C ARG A 58 -6.94 24.29 18.38
N PRO A 59 -6.63 25.46 17.79
CA PRO A 59 -6.59 25.61 16.34
C PRO A 59 -5.72 24.55 15.67
N THR A 60 -6.10 24.13 14.46
CA THR A 60 -5.24 23.24 13.66
C THR A 60 -3.96 23.99 13.28
N LYS A 61 -2.89 23.24 12.99
CA LYS A 61 -1.83 23.80 12.16
C LYS A 61 -2.40 24.17 10.79
N GLU A 62 -1.76 25.12 10.13
CA GLU A 62 -2.11 25.47 8.75
C GLU A 62 -2.07 24.18 7.92
N ILE A 63 -3.23 23.82 7.33
CA ILE A 63 -3.44 22.46 6.82
C ILE A 63 -2.64 22.21 5.53
N TYR A 64 -2.44 23.23 4.69
CA TYR A 64 -1.58 23.10 3.51
C TYR A 64 -0.14 22.81 3.91
N ALA A 65 0.41 23.58 4.86
CA ALA A 65 1.74 23.37 5.40
C ALA A 65 1.88 22.01 6.08
N ALA A 66 0.86 21.58 6.83
CA ALA A 66 0.88 20.30 7.52
C ALA A 66 0.82 19.10 6.54
N LEU A 67 -0.02 19.17 5.50
CA LEU A 67 -0.06 18.16 4.44
C LEU A 67 1.21 18.17 3.60
N GLY A 68 1.70 19.35 3.23
CA GLY A 68 2.95 19.50 2.50
C GLY A 68 4.14 18.95 3.28
N ALA A 69 4.18 19.14 4.60
CA ALA A 69 5.20 18.53 5.46
C ALA A 69 5.21 17.00 5.39
N LEU A 70 4.06 16.33 5.19
CA LEU A 70 4.01 14.88 4.99
C LEU A 70 4.64 14.47 3.67
N ILE A 71 4.36 15.22 2.59
CA ILE A 71 4.96 14.96 1.28
C ILE A 71 6.47 15.19 1.34
N LEU A 72 6.91 16.33 1.90
CA LEU A 72 8.32 16.68 2.00
C LEU A 72 9.08 15.70 2.92
N GLN A 73 8.44 15.18 3.96
CA GLN A 73 9.01 14.12 4.80
C GLN A 73 9.37 12.89 3.96
N GLN A 74 8.47 12.42 3.08
CA GLN A 74 8.73 11.26 2.22
C GLN A 74 9.72 11.58 1.10
N MET A 75 9.60 12.77 0.49
CA MET A 75 10.47 13.22 -0.60
C MET A 75 11.94 13.31 -0.18
N HIS A 76 12.20 13.65 1.08
CA HIS A 76 13.54 13.78 1.65
C HIS A 76 13.97 12.60 2.53
N ASP A 77 13.16 11.54 2.63
CA ASP A 77 13.42 10.36 3.46
C ASP A 77 13.77 10.70 4.93
N LEU A 78 12.93 11.54 5.55
CA LEU A 78 13.19 12.07 6.88
C LEU A 78 12.47 11.31 7.99
N THR A 79 13.15 11.13 9.12
CA THR A 79 12.49 10.74 10.38
C THR A 79 11.53 11.83 10.87
N ASP A 80 10.69 11.49 11.84
CA ASP A 80 9.78 12.48 12.44
C ASP A 80 10.54 13.59 13.15
N GLU A 81 11.62 13.27 13.86
CA GLU A 81 12.44 14.28 14.55
C GLU A 81 13.13 15.22 13.57
N GLU A 82 13.66 14.69 12.47
CA GLU A 82 14.23 15.49 11.39
C GLU A 82 13.17 16.35 10.71
N THR A 83 11.97 15.81 10.46
CA THR A 83 10.86 16.57 9.87
C THR A 83 10.47 17.75 10.75
N VAL A 84 10.37 17.53 12.07
CA VAL A 84 10.12 18.62 13.03
C VAL A 84 11.23 19.67 12.96
N SER A 85 12.50 19.25 12.88
CA SER A 85 13.64 20.15 12.75
C SER A 85 13.61 20.95 11.44
N GLN A 86 13.39 20.29 10.30
CA GLN A 86 13.30 20.94 8.99
C GLN A 86 12.14 21.93 8.93
N PHE A 87 10.95 21.53 9.40
CA PHE A 87 9.79 22.41 9.47
C PHE A 87 10.05 23.62 10.39
N SER A 88 10.85 23.46 11.45
CA SER A 88 11.18 24.53 12.40
C SER A 88 12.20 25.53 11.87
N PHE A 89 13.24 25.06 11.19
CA PHE A 89 14.43 25.88 10.95
C PHE A 89 14.81 26.04 9.48
N ASN A 90 14.29 25.21 8.57
CA ASN A 90 14.69 25.25 7.17
C ASN A 90 13.88 26.26 6.37
N LEU A 91 14.56 27.32 5.93
CA LEU A 91 13.98 28.37 5.09
C LEU A 91 13.38 27.83 3.78
N GLN A 92 13.97 26.80 3.16
CA GLN A 92 13.40 26.19 1.95
C GLN A 92 12.04 25.54 2.24
N TRP A 93 11.87 24.93 3.42
CA TRP A 93 10.58 24.39 3.86
C TRP A 93 9.57 25.49 4.14
N HIS A 94 9.98 26.55 4.84
CA HIS A 94 9.10 27.70 5.09
C HIS A 94 8.64 28.34 3.77
N TYR A 95 9.55 28.42 2.79
CA TYR A 95 9.22 28.92 1.46
C TYR A 95 8.28 27.99 0.71
N ALA A 96 8.60 26.68 0.62
CA ALA A 96 7.81 25.67 -0.07
C ALA A 96 6.37 25.58 0.46
N LEU A 97 6.22 25.64 1.78
CA LEU A 97 4.95 25.52 2.49
C LEU A 97 4.24 26.88 2.70
N ASP A 98 4.82 27.95 2.16
CA ASP A 98 4.32 29.33 2.28
C ASP A 98 3.99 29.74 3.73
N ILE A 99 4.98 29.57 4.63
CA ILE A 99 4.90 29.89 6.06
C ILE A 99 5.65 31.21 6.34
N PRO A 100 4.98 32.38 6.26
CA PRO A 100 5.63 33.68 6.42
C PRO A 100 5.83 34.09 7.90
N GLY A 101 5.13 33.45 8.84
CA GLY A 101 5.15 33.83 10.25
C GLY A 101 6.37 33.25 10.98
N GLU A 102 6.95 34.00 11.91
CA GLU A 102 8.15 33.58 12.67
C GLU A 102 7.83 32.94 14.04
N SER A 103 6.56 32.82 14.42
CA SER A 103 6.17 32.26 15.71
C SER A 103 6.26 30.73 15.75
N ASP A 104 6.36 30.14 16.94
CA ASP A 104 6.23 28.70 17.16
C ASP A 104 4.87 28.17 16.65
N GLU A 105 3.84 29.00 16.65
CA GLU A 105 2.56 28.61 16.07
C GLU A 105 2.64 28.42 14.55
N ALA A 106 3.45 29.21 13.84
CA ALA A 106 3.65 29.07 12.41
C ALA A 106 4.70 27.98 12.07
N LYS A 107 5.88 28.06 12.68
CA LYS A 107 7.07 27.28 12.26
C LYS A 107 7.34 26.04 13.07
N TYR A 108 6.70 25.81 14.22
CA TYR A 108 6.93 24.58 14.98
C TYR A 108 5.76 23.61 14.86
N LEU A 109 6.05 22.36 14.51
CA LEU A 109 5.07 21.26 14.47
C LEU A 109 5.62 20.09 15.29
N CYS A 110 4.84 19.53 16.22
CA CYS A 110 5.30 18.43 17.05
C CYS A 110 5.05 17.06 16.39
N ALA A 111 5.86 16.05 16.74
CA ALA A 111 5.76 14.70 16.18
C ALA A 111 4.34 14.10 16.30
N LYS A 112 3.65 14.33 17.42
CA LYS A 112 2.27 13.84 17.61
C LYS A 112 1.29 14.39 16.56
N THR A 113 1.51 15.61 16.08
CA THR A 113 0.70 16.22 15.01
C THR A 113 0.97 15.50 13.69
N LEU A 114 2.23 15.25 13.33
CA LEU A 114 2.58 14.46 12.13
C LEU A 114 1.92 13.09 12.15
N TRP A 115 2.01 12.38 13.28
CA TRP A 115 1.48 11.03 13.43
C TRP A 115 -0.04 11.01 13.26
N THR A 116 -0.72 11.96 13.91
CA THR A 116 -2.18 12.08 13.83
C THR A 116 -2.61 12.41 12.40
N LEU A 117 -1.90 13.31 11.72
CA LEU A 117 -2.22 13.67 10.35
C LEU A 117 -1.98 12.52 9.37
N ARG A 118 -0.88 11.77 9.50
CA ARG A 118 -0.63 10.56 8.68
C ARG A 118 -1.73 9.52 8.87
N GLN A 119 -2.18 9.32 10.11
CA GLN A 119 -3.30 8.41 10.39
C GLN A 119 -4.61 8.87 9.75
N LEU A 120 -4.91 10.17 9.81
CA LEU A 120 -6.11 10.73 9.15
C LEU A 120 -6.03 10.61 7.63
N VAL A 121 -4.87 10.90 7.03
CA VAL A 121 -4.62 10.74 5.58
C VAL A 121 -4.88 9.29 5.16
N ALA A 122 -4.30 8.32 5.85
CA ALA A 122 -4.46 6.91 5.55
C ALA A 122 -5.92 6.43 5.73
N GLN A 123 -6.57 6.80 6.85
CA GLN A 123 -7.96 6.38 7.12
C GLN A 123 -8.97 6.97 6.13
N LYS A 124 -8.64 8.12 5.52
CA LYS A 124 -9.48 8.79 4.52
C LYS A 124 -9.09 8.42 3.08
N GLY A 125 -8.05 7.62 2.88
CA GLY A 125 -7.54 7.26 1.54
C GLY A 125 -6.97 8.46 0.76
N LEU A 126 -6.48 9.49 1.46
CA LEU A 126 -6.01 10.73 0.84
C LEU A 126 -4.60 10.62 0.28
N ASP A 127 -3.84 9.61 0.68
CA ASP A 127 -2.53 9.28 0.12
C ASP A 127 -2.60 9.07 -1.40
N ARG A 128 -3.61 8.34 -1.90
CA ARG A 128 -3.83 8.14 -3.34
C ARG A 128 -4.17 9.45 -4.05
N GLU A 129 -4.96 10.31 -3.40
CA GLU A 129 -5.34 11.61 -3.96
C GLU A 129 -4.15 12.57 -4.01
N LEU A 130 -3.34 12.61 -2.96
CA LEU A 130 -2.11 13.41 -2.89
C LEU A 130 -1.14 13.00 -4.01
N PHE A 131 -0.92 11.69 -4.18
CA PHE A 131 -0.11 11.16 -5.28
C PHE A 131 -0.69 11.57 -6.63
N THR A 132 -1.99 11.33 -6.84
CA THR A 132 -2.68 11.62 -8.11
C THR A 132 -2.60 13.10 -8.48
N ALA A 133 -2.98 14.00 -7.57
CA ALA A 133 -2.96 15.43 -7.80
C ALA A 133 -1.54 15.95 -8.12
N THR A 134 -0.54 15.44 -7.41
CA THR A 134 0.86 15.81 -7.64
C THR A 134 1.33 15.34 -9.01
N THR A 135 1.12 14.06 -9.35
CA THR A 135 1.54 13.48 -10.63
C THR A 135 0.87 14.15 -11.83
N GLU A 136 -0.45 14.42 -11.76
CA GLU A 136 -1.15 15.14 -12.83
C GLU A 136 -0.64 16.56 -13.02
N THR A 137 -0.37 17.25 -11.92
CA THR A 137 0.16 18.62 -11.96
C THR A 137 1.55 18.62 -12.59
N LEU A 138 2.43 17.73 -12.16
CA LEU A 138 3.78 17.60 -12.73
C LEU A 138 3.73 17.22 -14.21
N ALA A 139 2.87 16.29 -14.61
CA ALA A 139 2.72 15.89 -16.01
C ALA A 139 2.32 17.09 -16.89
N LYS A 140 1.39 17.93 -16.42
CA LYS A 140 0.94 19.14 -17.12
C LYS A 140 2.02 20.22 -17.16
N VAL A 141 2.64 20.54 -16.02
CA VAL A 141 3.64 21.62 -15.90
C VAL A 141 4.89 21.32 -16.73
N PHE A 142 5.34 20.07 -16.75
CA PHE A 142 6.54 19.67 -17.49
C PHE A 142 6.25 19.16 -18.91
N GLY A 143 4.99 19.07 -19.32
CA GLY A 143 4.61 18.57 -20.65
C GLY A 143 5.13 17.15 -20.90
N VAL A 144 5.01 16.27 -19.89
CA VAL A 144 5.56 14.91 -19.95
C VAL A 144 4.85 14.09 -21.01
N ASP A 145 5.62 13.42 -21.87
CA ASP A 145 5.08 12.48 -22.84
C ASP A 145 4.66 11.17 -22.12
N THR A 146 3.35 10.93 -22.06
CA THR A 146 2.77 9.74 -21.45
C THR A 146 2.50 8.61 -22.45
N SER A 147 2.85 8.79 -23.72
CA SER A 147 2.52 7.85 -24.80
C SER A 147 3.19 6.48 -24.65
N ARG A 148 4.34 6.43 -23.98
CA ARG A 148 5.09 5.21 -23.68
C ARG A 148 5.25 5.03 -22.19
N GLN A 149 4.74 3.91 -21.69
CA GLN A 149 4.83 3.56 -20.28
C GLN A 149 5.29 2.11 -20.11
N ARG A 150 5.74 1.78 -18.91
CA ARG A 150 6.04 0.40 -18.52
C ARG A 150 5.46 0.12 -17.15
N ILE A 151 5.02 -1.12 -16.93
CA ILE A 151 4.49 -1.58 -15.65
C ILE A 151 5.29 -2.77 -15.15
N ASP A 152 5.58 -2.77 -13.85
CA ASP A 152 6.23 -3.88 -13.15
C ASP A 152 5.77 -3.96 -11.69
N SER A 153 5.95 -5.13 -11.07
CA SER A 153 5.61 -5.38 -9.67
C SER A 153 6.87 -5.49 -8.80
N VAL A 154 6.87 -4.78 -7.67
CA VAL A 154 7.95 -4.88 -6.67
C VAL A 154 7.40 -5.48 -5.39
N HIS A 155 8.02 -6.57 -4.92
CA HIS A 155 7.64 -7.16 -3.63
C HIS A 155 8.19 -6.32 -2.47
N ILE A 156 7.30 -5.84 -1.62
CA ILE A 156 7.65 -5.11 -0.41
C ILE A 156 7.31 -5.95 0.82
N ARG A 157 8.15 -5.87 1.83
CA ARG A 157 7.96 -6.61 3.08
C ARG A 157 7.41 -5.66 4.13
N SER A 158 6.34 -6.10 4.78
CA SER A 158 5.93 -5.46 6.03
C SER A 158 7.04 -5.62 7.08
N ASN A 159 7.26 -4.57 7.88
CA ASN A 159 8.18 -4.61 9.02
C ASN A 159 7.52 -5.33 10.21
N MET A 160 7.08 -6.56 9.97
CA MET A 160 6.44 -7.43 10.93
C MET A 160 7.32 -8.64 11.22
N ARG A 161 7.22 -9.17 12.45
CA ARG A 161 7.88 -10.41 12.82
C ARG A 161 7.30 -11.57 11.99
N ARG A 162 8.15 -12.47 11.50
CA ARG A 162 7.69 -13.73 10.88
C ARG A 162 7.19 -14.67 11.96
N LEU A 163 5.92 -15.08 11.87
CA LEU A 163 5.29 -15.99 12.83
C LEU A 163 5.05 -17.35 12.18
N GLY A 164 5.38 -18.42 12.89
CA GLY A 164 4.88 -19.75 12.58
C GLY A 164 3.44 -19.92 13.07
N ARG A 165 2.77 -21.01 12.68
CA ARG A 165 1.34 -21.25 12.98
C ARG A 165 1.02 -21.10 14.47
N ILE A 166 1.74 -21.79 15.36
CA ILE A 166 1.53 -21.69 16.82
C ILE A 166 1.58 -20.24 17.29
N CYS A 167 2.55 -19.47 16.81
CA CYS A 167 2.70 -18.06 17.17
C CYS A 167 1.60 -17.17 16.58
N ILE A 168 1.04 -17.48 15.41
CA ILE A 168 -0.12 -16.77 14.86
C ILE A 168 -1.32 -16.94 15.81
N PHE A 169 -1.60 -18.16 16.25
CA PHE A 169 -2.67 -18.44 17.22
C PHE A 169 -2.41 -17.73 18.55
N SER A 170 -1.26 -17.98 19.18
CA SER A 170 -0.97 -17.46 20.52
C SER A 170 -0.89 -15.93 20.55
N GLN A 171 -0.31 -15.29 19.53
CA GLN A 171 -0.26 -13.83 19.42
C GLN A 171 -1.66 -13.24 19.19
N SER A 172 -2.51 -13.90 18.42
CA SER A 172 -3.89 -13.43 18.19
C SER A 172 -4.72 -13.51 19.47
N ILE A 173 -4.60 -14.61 20.22
CA ILE A 173 -5.22 -14.76 21.55
C ILE A 173 -4.73 -13.66 22.50
N HIS A 174 -3.41 -13.46 22.58
CA HIS A 174 -2.81 -12.42 23.42
C HIS A 174 -3.37 -11.02 23.09
N ASN A 175 -3.33 -10.64 21.81
CA ASN A 175 -3.81 -9.33 21.35
C ASN A 175 -5.29 -9.13 21.70
N PHE A 176 -6.10 -10.18 21.57
CA PHE A 176 -7.50 -10.18 21.99
C PHE A 176 -7.65 -9.97 23.50
N LEU A 177 -6.96 -10.74 24.33
CA LEU A 177 -7.04 -10.65 25.80
C LEU A 177 -6.59 -9.28 26.32
N VAL A 178 -5.50 -8.72 25.79
CA VAL A 178 -5.02 -7.38 26.15
C VAL A 178 -6.05 -6.31 25.80
N ASN A 179 -6.62 -6.38 24.59
CA ASN A 179 -7.64 -5.43 24.16
C ASN A 179 -8.92 -5.55 25.00
N LEU A 180 -9.37 -6.78 25.26
CA LEU A 180 -10.56 -7.05 26.07
C LEU A 180 -10.38 -6.56 27.51
N LYS A 181 -9.22 -6.81 28.14
CA LYS A 181 -8.88 -6.28 29.47
C LYS A 181 -8.94 -4.76 29.52
N ARG A 182 -8.41 -4.10 28.47
CA ARG A 182 -8.35 -2.63 28.37
C ARG A 182 -9.73 -2.00 28.15
N GLN A 183 -10.57 -2.59 27.29
CA GLN A 183 -11.83 -1.96 26.88
C GLN A 183 -13.08 -2.51 27.59
N ARG A 184 -13.04 -3.75 28.08
CA ARG A 184 -14.20 -4.51 28.60
C ARG A 184 -13.81 -5.37 29.81
N ARG A 185 -13.30 -4.72 30.86
CA ARG A 185 -12.74 -5.38 32.05
C ARG A 185 -13.67 -6.40 32.72
N ALA A 186 -14.96 -6.07 32.88
CA ALA A 186 -15.93 -6.98 33.50
C ALA A 186 -16.14 -8.29 32.71
N ILE A 187 -16.02 -8.25 31.37
CA ILE A 187 -16.10 -9.45 30.53
C ILE A 187 -14.80 -10.25 30.65
N PHE A 188 -13.66 -9.55 30.63
CA PHE A 188 -12.34 -10.15 30.78
C PHE A 188 -12.22 -10.98 32.07
N GLU A 189 -12.73 -10.46 33.19
CA GLU A 189 -12.71 -11.13 34.51
C GLU A 189 -13.52 -12.44 34.55
N THR A 190 -14.32 -12.75 33.53
CA THR A 190 -15.03 -14.03 33.44
C THR A 190 -14.18 -15.16 32.86
N ILE A 191 -13.07 -14.85 32.17
CA ILE A 191 -12.24 -15.84 31.49
C ILE A 191 -11.47 -16.69 32.51
N GLU A 192 -11.28 -17.98 32.19
CA GLU A 192 -10.54 -18.92 33.03
C GLU A 192 -9.09 -18.45 33.26
N GLN A 193 -8.65 -18.52 34.52
CA GLN A 193 -7.34 -18.01 34.93
C GLN A 193 -6.19 -18.74 34.21
N GLU A 194 -6.32 -20.05 33.98
CA GLU A 194 -5.31 -20.86 33.27
C GLU A 194 -5.05 -20.34 31.85
N LEU A 195 -6.10 -19.96 31.12
CA LEU A 195 -5.98 -19.38 29.79
C LEU A 195 -5.33 -18.00 29.85
N ILE A 196 -5.71 -17.18 30.82
CA ILE A 196 -5.10 -15.86 31.04
C ILE A 196 -3.60 -15.99 31.30
N ASP A 197 -3.19 -16.90 32.18
CA ASP A 197 -1.78 -17.09 32.55
C ASP A 197 -0.94 -17.58 31.36
N ARG A 198 -1.54 -18.41 30.49
CA ARG A 198 -0.88 -18.96 29.29
C ARG A 198 -0.63 -17.93 28.18
N TYR A 199 -1.51 -16.92 28.03
CA TYR A 199 -1.46 -16.02 26.87
C TYR A 199 -1.28 -14.54 27.19
N LEU A 200 -1.58 -14.06 28.39
CA LEU A 200 -1.66 -12.60 28.63
C LEU A 200 -0.30 -11.91 28.70
N THR A 201 0.76 -12.59 29.14
CA THR A 201 2.08 -11.95 29.34
C THR A 201 3.05 -12.27 28.22
N GLU A 202 3.97 -11.34 27.90
CA GLU A 202 5.02 -11.58 26.91
C GLU A 202 5.92 -12.77 27.28
N LYS A 203 6.18 -12.96 28.59
CA LYS A 203 6.92 -14.11 29.10
C LYS A 203 6.20 -15.44 28.78
N ALA A 204 4.88 -15.47 28.95
CA ALA A 204 4.08 -16.66 28.61
C ALA A 204 4.07 -16.91 27.10
N LEU A 205 4.00 -15.86 26.28
CA LEU A 205 4.15 -15.98 24.82
C LEU A 205 5.51 -16.54 24.40
N GLY A 206 6.57 -16.22 25.14
CA GLY A 206 7.92 -16.75 24.92
C GLY A 206 7.98 -18.28 24.96
N CYS A 207 7.12 -18.94 25.75
CA CYS A 207 7.06 -20.40 25.84
C CYS A 207 6.74 -21.07 24.49
N PHE A 208 5.89 -20.44 23.67
CA PHE A 208 5.54 -20.96 22.35
C PHE A 208 6.68 -20.89 21.33
N SER A 209 7.70 -20.05 21.60
CA SER A 209 8.91 -19.99 20.77
C SER A 209 9.91 -21.09 21.12
N LEU A 210 9.71 -21.82 22.22
CA LEU A 210 10.60 -22.89 22.72
C LEU A 210 10.08 -24.30 22.42
N VAL A 211 8.95 -24.42 21.72
CA VAL A 211 8.31 -25.70 21.40
C VAL A 211 9.20 -26.51 20.47
N LYS A 212 9.47 -27.77 20.85
CA LYS A 212 10.27 -28.67 20.02
C LYS A 212 9.48 -29.11 18.79
N PRO A 213 10.14 -29.43 17.66
CA PRO A 213 9.46 -29.96 16.47
C PRO A 213 8.59 -31.20 16.77
N SER A 214 9.02 -32.08 17.68
CA SER A 214 8.27 -33.27 18.10
C SER A 214 6.97 -32.98 18.86
N GLU A 215 6.86 -31.80 19.48
CA GLU A 215 5.72 -31.38 20.29
C GLU A 215 4.79 -30.43 19.51
N SER A 216 5.26 -29.93 18.37
CA SER A 216 4.61 -28.87 17.59
C SER A 216 3.17 -29.19 17.18
N ALA A 217 2.86 -30.43 16.79
CA ALA A 217 1.51 -30.84 16.40
C ALA A 217 0.54 -30.76 17.58
N GLY A 218 0.92 -31.33 18.73
CA GLY A 218 0.09 -31.31 19.95
C GLY A 218 -0.11 -29.89 20.48
N THR A 219 0.93 -29.06 20.46
CA THR A 219 0.80 -27.65 20.86
C THR A 219 -0.09 -26.87 19.88
N LEU A 220 0.01 -27.13 18.57
CA LEU A 220 -0.85 -26.47 17.59
C LEU A 220 -2.33 -26.82 17.81
N GLU A 221 -2.63 -28.08 18.11
CA GLU A 221 -3.98 -28.49 18.49
C GLU A 221 -4.46 -27.81 19.77
N GLU A 222 -3.62 -27.73 20.81
CA GLU A 222 -3.97 -27.06 22.07
C GLU A 222 -4.30 -25.58 21.86
N VAL A 223 -3.41 -24.82 21.22
CA VAL A 223 -3.64 -23.38 20.98
C VAL A 223 -4.83 -23.12 20.06
N SER A 224 -5.09 -24.03 19.11
CA SER A 224 -6.26 -23.94 18.24
C SER A 224 -7.57 -24.18 18.99
N ARG A 225 -7.59 -25.15 19.93
CA ARG A 225 -8.73 -25.43 20.80
C ARG A 225 -9.02 -24.27 21.75
N ASP A 226 -7.98 -23.66 22.32
CA ASP A 226 -8.13 -22.47 23.16
C ASP A 226 -8.75 -21.30 22.38
N LEU A 227 -8.25 -21.04 21.16
CA LEU A 227 -8.81 -20.01 20.29
C LEU A 227 -10.27 -20.30 19.95
N PHE A 228 -10.59 -21.54 19.58
CA PHE A 228 -11.96 -21.96 19.26
C PHE A 228 -12.90 -21.79 20.46
N SER A 229 -12.47 -22.17 21.67
CA SER A 229 -13.22 -21.97 22.91
C SER A 229 -13.56 -20.50 23.16
N LEU A 230 -12.59 -19.59 22.96
CA LEU A 230 -12.82 -18.15 23.07
C LEU A 230 -13.83 -17.64 22.03
N VAL A 231 -13.71 -18.10 20.78
CA VAL A 231 -14.65 -17.74 19.71
C VAL A 231 -16.07 -18.19 20.05
N GLU A 232 -16.27 -19.47 20.41
CA GLU A 232 -17.59 -20.01 20.73
C GLU A 232 -18.20 -19.34 21.97
N ARG A 233 -17.38 -19.08 23.00
CA ARG A 233 -17.83 -18.39 24.21
C ARG A 233 -18.41 -17.00 23.92
N PHE A 234 -17.79 -16.25 23.00
CA PHE A 234 -18.15 -14.85 22.75
C PHE A 234 -18.93 -14.61 21.45
N ARG A 235 -19.25 -15.65 20.66
CA ARG A 235 -19.94 -15.55 19.36
C ARG A 235 -21.30 -14.81 19.37
N ARG A 236 -21.94 -14.67 20.53
CA ARG A 236 -23.22 -13.94 20.71
C ARG A 236 -23.08 -12.62 21.48
N ASN A 237 -21.88 -12.28 21.95
CA ASN A 237 -21.66 -11.09 22.75
C ASN A 237 -21.34 -9.88 21.86
N LYS A 238 -22.33 -9.02 21.63
CA LYS A 238 -22.20 -7.82 20.77
C LYS A 238 -21.04 -6.91 21.15
N GLN A 239 -20.71 -6.79 22.44
CA GLN A 239 -19.62 -5.93 22.90
C GLN A 239 -18.22 -6.47 22.54
N VAL A 240 -18.11 -7.79 22.37
CA VAL A 240 -16.87 -8.49 22.02
C VAL A 240 -16.75 -8.59 20.51
N ILE A 241 -17.85 -8.90 19.82
CA ILE A 241 -17.90 -9.00 18.35
C ILE A 241 -17.47 -7.69 17.67
N SER A 242 -17.73 -6.54 18.29
CA SER A 242 -17.31 -5.23 17.76
C SER A 242 -15.80 -4.97 17.85
N LEU A 243 -15.03 -5.83 18.52
CA LEU A 243 -13.57 -5.66 18.66
C LEU A 243 -12.86 -6.21 17.42
N SER A 244 -11.99 -5.41 16.80
CA SER A 244 -11.17 -5.85 15.67
C SER A 244 -10.28 -7.05 16.01
N THR A 245 -9.80 -7.13 17.26
CA THR A 245 -9.01 -8.26 17.75
C THR A 245 -9.82 -9.55 17.87
N PHE A 246 -11.13 -9.48 18.08
CA PHE A 246 -12.02 -10.65 17.99
C PHE A 246 -12.22 -11.07 16.53
N GLY A 247 -12.34 -10.10 15.62
CA GLY A 247 -12.31 -10.33 14.18
C GLY A 247 -11.06 -11.07 13.72
N ALA A 248 -9.89 -10.75 14.30
CA ALA A 248 -8.65 -11.49 14.04
C ALA A 248 -8.72 -12.95 14.49
N LEU A 249 -9.33 -13.25 15.65
CA LEU A 249 -9.54 -14.65 16.08
C LEU A 249 -10.42 -15.41 15.08
N LEU A 250 -11.54 -14.81 14.67
CA LEU A 250 -12.43 -15.41 13.66
C LEU A 250 -11.69 -15.68 12.35
N ARG A 251 -10.81 -14.75 11.94
CA ARG A 251 -9.99 -14.90 10.74
C ARG A 251 -8.99 -16.04 10.86
N VAL A 252 -8.25 -16.13 11.98
CA VAL A 252 -7.33 -17.24 12.23
C VAL A 252 -8.08 -18.57 12.20
N LEU A 253 -9.23 -18.66 12.87
CA LEU A 253 -10.05 -19.88 12.88
C LEU A 253 -10.48 -20.28 11.47
N LYS A 254 -11.00 -19.35 10.67
CA LYS A 254 -11.41 -19.59 9.28
C LYS A 254 -10.24 -20.06 8.40
N ASP A 255 -9.08 -19.42 8.56
CA ASP A 255 -7.93 -19.64 7.70
C ASP A 255 -7.18 -20.92 8.03
N GLN A 256 -7.14 -21.30 9.31
CA GLN A 256 -6.25 -22.35 9.83
C GLN A 256 -6.98 -23.62 10.27
N CYS A 257 -8.30 -23.59 10.42
CA CYS A 257 -9.08 -24.71 10.93
C CYS A 257 -10.30 -25.01 10.05
N ASP A 258 -10.79 -26.24 10.16
CA ASP A 258 -12.11 -26.65 9.70
C ASP A 258 -13.01 -26.90 10.91
N VAL A 259 -14.27 -26.47 10.83
CA VAL A 259 -15.28 -26.68 11.86
C VAL A 259 -16.42 -27.48 11.24
N SER A 260 -16.65 -28.69 11.76
CA SER A 260 -17.69 -29.58 11.27
C SER A 260 -19.09 -29.07 11.64
N GLU A 261 -20.13 -29.62 10.98
CA GLU A 261 -21.53 -29.36 11.34
C GLU A 261 -21.86 -29.81 12.77
N THR A 262 -21.12 -30.79 13.30
CA THR A 262 -21.24 -31.28 14.69
C THR A 262 -20.55 -30.37 15.71
N GLY A 263 -19.84 -29.33 15.27
CA GLY A 263 -19.13 -28.38 16.12
C GLY A 263 -17.74 -28.84 16.55
N GLU A 264 -17.20 -29.89 15.93
CA GLU A 264 -15.81 -30.34 16.14
C GLU A 264 -14.86 -29.52 15.27
N MET A 265 -13.73 -29.12 15.84
CA MET A 265 -12.72 -28.30 15.16
C MET A 265 -11.44 -29.12 14.94
N THR A 266 -10.93 -29.10 13.71
CA THR A 266 -9.65 -29.70 13.33
C THR A 266 -8.75 -28.67 12.66
N VAL A 267 -7.44 -28.86 12.80
CA VAL A 267 -6.44 -27.95 12.21
C VAL A 267 -6.16 -28.38 10.76
N LYS A 268 -6.20 -27.44 9.83
CA LYS A 268 -5.89 -27.67 8.42
C LYS A 268 -4.45 -28.13 8.23
N PRO A 269 -4.18 -29.05 7.29
CA PRO A 269 -2.81 -29.38 6.90
C PRO A 269 -2.15 -28.19 6.18
N PRO A 270 -0.81 -28.04 6.23
CA PRO A 270 -0.12 -26.89 5.65
C PRO A 270 -0.41 -26.62 4.16
N LYS A 271 -0.69 -27.68 3.37
CA LYS A 271 -0.97 -27.57 1.93
C LYS A 271 -2.35 -26.98 1.61
N GLU A 272 -3.26 -26.96 2.57
CA GLU A 272 -4.62 -26.42 2.42
C GLU A 272 -4.73 -24.98 2.92
N ILE A 273 -3.65 -24.44 3.49
CA ILE A 273 -3.59 -23.04 3.93
C ILE A 273 -3.44 -22.14 2.70
N ALA A 274 -4.44 -21.31 2.45
CA ALA A 274 -4.40 -20.35 1.37
C ALA A 274 -3.28 -19.32 1.56
N SER A 275 -2.71 -18.85 0.45
CA SER A 275 -1.75 -17.74 0.40
C SER A 275 -2.33 -16.42 0.95
N SER A 276 -3.65 -16.28 0.91
CA SER A 276 -4.41 -15.16 1.50
C SER A 276 -4.66 -15.28 3.00
N SER A 277 -4.18 -16.35 3.65
CA SER A 277 -4.35 -16.54 5.09
C SER A 277 -3.64 -15.48 5.91
N LEU A 278 -4.15 -15.21 7.11
CA LEU A 278 -3.51 -14.28 8.05
C LEU A 278 -2.07 -14.70 8.34
N GLN A 279 -1.10 -13.85 7.98
CA GLN A 279 0.32 -14.08 8.23
C GLN A 279 0.77 -13.57 9.60
N ASN A 280 0.25 -12.41 10.04
CA ASN A 280 0.55 -11.82 11.34
C ASN A 280 -0.62 -10.93 11.81
N PRO A 281 -1.12 -11.07 13.06
CA PRO A 281 -2.20 -10.23 13.57
C PRO A 281 -1.82 -8.74 13.74
N SER A 282 -0.53 -8.39 13.72
CA SER A 282 -0.06 -7.00 13.75
C SER A 282 -0.19 -6.29 12.39
N ASP A 283 -0.27 -7.05 11.30
CA ASP A 283 -0.46 -6.55 9.94
C ASP A 283 -1.34 -7.54 9.15
N PRO A 284 -2.67 -7.48 9.35
CA PRO A 284 -3.58 -8.50 8.88
C PRO A 284 -3.81 -8.52 7.36
N ASP A 285 -3.42 -7.45 6.67
CA ASP A 285 -3.61 -7.31 5.22
C ASP A 285 -2.44 -7.91 4.42
N ALA A 286 -1.32 -8.21 5.08
CA ALA A 286 -0.15 -8.82 4.45
C ALA A 286 -0.45 -10.27 4.01
N GLY A 287 -0.18 -10.55 2.74
CA GLY A 287 -0.34 -11.87 2.13
C GLY A 287 0.94 -12.70 2.10
N TYR A 288 0.89 -13.83 1.40
CA TYR A 288 2.03 -14.70 1.17
C TYR A 288 2.16 -15.07 -0.31
N ASP A 289 3.35 -14.86 -0.88
CA ASP A 289 3.74 -15.42 -2.17
C ASP A 289 4.69 -16.61 -1.97
N ALA A 290 4.53 -17.66 -2.78
CA ALA A 290 5.34 -18.87 -2.67
C ALA A 290 6.83 -18.65 -3.03
N HIS A 291 7.14 -17.68 -3.88
CA HIS A 291 8.50 -17.37 -4.34
C HIS A 291 9.12 -16.20 -3.56
N LYS A 292 8.34 -15.15 -3.32
CA LYS A 292 8.80 -13.87 -2.74
C LYS A 292 8.59 -13.79 -1.21
N GLY A 293 7.65 -14.59 -0.67
CA GLY A 293 7.37 -14.72 0.77
C GLY A 293 6.25 -13.79 1.27
N GLN A 294 6.24 -13.52 2.58
CA GLN A 294 5.23 -12.69 3.23
C GLN A 294 5.38 -11.20 2.88
N GLY A 295 4.26 -10.49 2.72
CA GLY A 295 4.23 -9.05 2.55
C GLY A 295 3.18 -8.59 1.53
N TYR A 296 3.59 -7.61 0.72
CA TYR A 296 2.79 -6.97 -0.31
C TYR A 296 3.57 -6.95 -1.62
N GLN A 297 2.88 -6.64 -2.70
CA GLN A 297 3.47 -6.22 -3.96
C GLN A 297 2.97 -4.83 -4.31
N VAL A 298 3.82 -4.05 -4.96
CA VAL A 298 3.47 -2.72 -5.46
C VAL A 298 3.55 -2.77 -6.97
N GLN A 299 2.41 -2.50 -7.62
CA GLN A 299 2.31 -2.32 -9.06
C GLN A 299 2.69 -0.89 -9.37
N VAL A 300 3.75 -0.69 -10.15
CA VAL A 300 4.25 0.64 -10.52
C VAL A 300 4.23 0.78 -12.03
N MET A 301 3.53 1.80 -12.51
CA MET A 301 3.59 2.21 -13.91
C MET A 301 4.29 3.56 -14.04
N GLU A 302 5.22 3.67 -14.98
CA GLU A 302 5.98 4.90 -15.22
C GLU A 302 6.17 5.19 -16.69
N THR A 303 6.36 6.47 -17.03
CA THR A 303 6.78 6.89 -18.38
C THR A 303 8.27 6.63 -18.58
N TYR A 304 8.71 6.49 -19.83
CA TYR A 304 10.13 6.39 -20.14
C TYR A 304 10.50 7.07 -21.46
N CYS A 305 11.73 7.59 -21.53
CA CYS A 305 12.30 8.15 -22.75
C CYS A 305 13.01 7.05 -23.56
N ALA A 306 12.52 6.81 -24.79
CA ALA A 306 13.09 5.81 -25.70
C ALA A 306 14.21 6.35 -26.62
N SER A 307 14.63 7.61 -26.44
CA SER A 307 15.71 8.20 -27.22
C SER A 307 17.04 7.49 -26.96
N SER A 308 17.83 7.23 -28.00
CA SER A 308 19.20 6.73 -27.87
C SER A 308 20.20 7.83 -27.48
N ASP A 309 19.80 9.10 -27.53
CA ASP A 309 20.63 10.25 -27.14
C ASP A 309 20.58 10.46 -25.62
N GLU A 310 21.73 10.31 -24.97
CA GLU A 310 21.89 10.47 -23.53
C GLU A 310 21.54 11.89 -23.05
N SER A 311 21.87 12.92 -23.84
CA SER A 311 21.60 14.31 -23.50
C SER A 311 20.10 14.64 -23.48
N ILE A 312 19.31 13.94 -24.30
CA ILE A 312 17.84 14.02 -24.28
C ILE A 312 17.30 13.26 -23.07
N ARG A 313 17.81 12.06 -22.79
CA ARG A 313 17.37 11.23 -21.67
C ARG A 313 17.58 11.93 -20.32
N GLU A 314 18.73 12.55 -20.08
CA GLU A 314 19.03 13.27 -18.83
C GLU A 314 18.09 14.46 -18.57
N LYS A 315 17.59 15.09 -19.64
CA LYS A 315 16.69 16.24 -19.54
C LYS A 315 15.22 15.85 -19.56
N THR A 316 14.90 14.62 -19.93
CA THR A 316 13.51 14.14 -20.01
C THR A 316 13.05 13.69 -18.63
N LEU A 317 12.00 14.32 -18.12
CA LEU A 317 11.36 13.90 -16.89
C LEU A 317 10.51 12.65 -17.14
N ASN A 318 10.82 11.57 -16.43
CA ASN A 318 9.95 10.40 -16.34
C ASN A 318 9.13 10.48 -15.06
N LEU A 319 7.86 10.08 -15.13
CA LEU A 319 6.93 10.13 -14.01
C LEU A 319 6.37 8.75 -13.73
N ILE A 320 6.26 8.42 -12.45
CA ILE A 320 5.40 7.34 -12.00
C ILE A 320 3.96 7.81 -12.17
N THR A 321 3.22 7.14 -13.04
CA THR A 321 1.85 7.48 -13.39
C THR A 321 0.86 6.71 -12.55
N HIS A 322 1.17 5.50 -12.10
CA HIS A 322 0.27 4.67 -11.30
C HIS A 322 1.05 3.89 -10.24
N VAL A 323 0.47 3.80 -9.05
CA VAL A 323 0.96 2.99 -7.93
C VAL A 323 -0.24 2.33 -7.27
N GLU A 324 -0.22 1.01 -7.16
CA GLU A 324 -1.22 0.25 -6.40
C GLU A 324 -0.52 -0.76 -5.50
N ILE A 325 -0.94 -0.86 -4.24
CA ILE A 325 -0.38 -1.79 -3.25
C ILE A 325 -1.37 -2.92 -3.05
N GLU A 326 -0.91 -4.14 -3.23
CA GLU A 326 -1.73 -5.35 -3.12
C GLU A 326 -1.08 -6.36 -2.17
N PRO A 327 -1.85 -7.21 -1.48
CA PRO A 327 -1.29 -8.33 -0.75
C PRO A 327 -0.44 -9.23 -1.66
N ALA A 328 0.66 -9.79 -1.15
CA ALA A 328 1.61 -10.55 -1.97
C ALA A 328 1.04 -11.78 -2.71
N HIS A 329 -0.14 -12.27 -2.32
CA HIS A 329 -0.76 -13.43 -2.96
C HIS A 329 -1.51 -13.10 -4.25
N VAL A 330 -1.69 -11.82 -4.56
CA VAL A 330 -2.41 -11.36 -5.76
C VAL A 330 -1.53 -11.59 -7.00
N SER A 331 -2.14 -12.02 -8.10
CA SER A 331 -1.41 -12.26 -9.34
C SER A 331 -1.28 -10.99 -10.19
N ASP A 332 -0.08 -10.74 -10.72
CA ASP A 332 0.24 -9.63 -11.63
C ASP A 332 -0.66 -9.59 -12.89
N VAL A 333 -1.23 -10.73 -13.29
CA VAL A 333 -2.16 -10.82 -14.43
C VAL A 333 -3.32 -9.84 -14.28
N HIS A 334 -3.76 -9.57 -13.05
CA HIS A 334 -4.92 -8.73 -12.76
C HIS A 334 -4.60 -7.23 -12.62
N ALA A 335 -3.32 -6.84 -12.66
CA ALA A 335 -2.90 -5.47 -12.36
C ALA A 335 -2.92 -4.51 -13.57
N LEU A 336 -2.75 -5.03 -14.79
CA LEU A 336 -2.60 -4.17 -15.98
C LEU A 336 -3.84 -3.32 -16.27
N ILE A 337 -5.02 -3.95 -16.32
CA ILE A 337 -6.26 -3.25 -16.71
C ILE A 337 -6.63 -2.15 -15.70
N PRO A 338 -6.62 -2.39 -14.37
CA PRO A 338 -6.82 -1.33 -13.39
C PRO A 338 -5.85 -0.15 -13.54
N ALA A 339 -4.58 -0.41 -13.87
CA ALA A 339 -3.58 0.64 -14.10
C ALA A 339 -3.91 1.48 -15.35
N LEU A 340 -4.36 0.85 -16.43
CA LEU A 340 -4.80 1.54 -17.65
C LEU A 340 -6.08 2.35 -17.45
N GLU A 341 -7.06 1.81 -16.73
CA GLU A 341 -8.28 2.53 -16.38
C GLU A 341 -7.98 3.76 -15.51
N SER A 342 -7.18 3.57 -14.45
CA SER A 342 -6.73 4.66 -13.58
C SER A 342 -6.01 5.77 -14.34
N THR A 343 -5.15 5.44 -15.29
CA THR A 343 -4.45 6.47 -16.08
C THR A 343 -5.36 7.12 -17.13
N LYS A 344 -6.32 6.38 -17.68
CA LYS A 344 -7.33 6.93 -18.60
C LYS A 344 -8.23 7.97 -17.93
N GLU A 345 -8.70 7.70 -16.71
CA GLU A 345 -9.50 8.65 -15.93
C GLU A 345 -8.76 9.97 -15.69
N ARG A 346 -7.43 9.91 -15.58
CA ARG A 346 -6.55 11.05 -15.29
C ARG A 346 -5.96 11.72 -16.52
N GLY A 347 -6.30 11.24 -17.73
CA GLY A 347 -5.76 11.75 -18.99
C GLY A 347 -4.28 11.43 -19.22
N LEU A 348 -3.76 10.39 -18.57
CA LEU A 348 -2.37 9.92 -18.65
C LEU A 348 -2.25 8.56 -19.35
N VAL A 349 -3.27 8.09 -20.06
CA VAL A 349 -3.27 6.77 -20.71
C VAL A 349 -2.16 6.66 -21.76
N PRO A 350 -1.40 5.56 -21.80
CA PRO A 350 -0.37 5.35 -22.81
C PRO A 350 -0.96 4.93 -24.16
N ARG A 351 -0.17 5.09 -25.23
CA ARG A 351 -0.41 4.41 -26.51
C ARG A 351 0.21 3.02 -26.52
N GLU A 352 1.37 2.88 -25.88
CA GLU A 352 2.15 1.65 -25.78
C GLU A 352 2.54 1.42 -24.31
N VAL A 353 2.32 0.20 -23.83
CA VAL A 353 2.76 -0.24 -22.50
C VAL A 353 3.66 -1.46 -22.61
N LEU A 354 4.89 -1.34 -22.08
CA LEU A 354 5.81 -2.47 -21.91
C LEU A 354 5.50 -3.18 -20.59
N ALA A 355 5.39 -4.50 -20.63
CA ALA A 355 5.15 -5.29 -19.44
C ALA A 355 5.79 -6.67 -19.53
N ASP A 356 6.00 -7.29 -18.38
CA ASP A 356 6.45 -8.66 -18.31
C ASP A 356 5.39 -9.64 -18.82
N SER A 357 5.85 -10.87 -19.09
CA SER A 357 5.03 -11.92 -19.71
C SER A 357 3.70 -12.20 -18.99
N LEU A 358 3.66 -12.08 -17.64
CA LEU A 358 2.45 -12.29 -16.83
C LEU A 358 1.35 -11.26 -17.12
N TYR A 359 1.68 -10.03 -17.49
CA TYR A 359 0.70 -9.00 -17.84
C TYR A 359 0.13 -9.21 -19.25
N GLY A 360 0.80 -10.03 -20.07
CA GLY A 360 0.55 -10.20 -21.49
C GLY A 360 -0.50 -11.24 -21.89
N SER A 361 -1.45 -11.58 -21.00
CA SER A 361 -2.51 -12.54 -21.33
C SER A 361 -3.35 -12.07 -22.53
N ASP A 362 -3.98 -13.02 -23.24
CA ASP A 362 -4.82 -12.68 -24.40
C ASP A 362 -6.01 -11.79 -23.99
N GLU A 363 -6.60 -12.03 -22.81
CA GLU A 363 -7.66 -11.20 -22.25
C GLU A 363 -7.19 -9.77 -21.98
N ASN A 364 -5.99 -9.60 -21.40
CA ASN A 364 -5.40 -8.30 -21.13
C ASN A 364 -5.11 -7.54 -22.43
N ARG A 365 -4.57 -8.22 -23.44
CA ARG A 365 -4.28 -7.62 -24.75
C ARG A 365 -5.54 -7.17 -25.48
N GLN A 366 -6.62 -7.95 -25.42
CA GLN A 366 -7.90 -7.60 -26.03
C GLN A 366 -8.52 -6.38 -25.32
N THR A 367 -8.58 -6.41 -23.99
CA THR A 367 -9.15 -5.32 -23.19
C THR A 367 -8.34 -4.03 -23.33
N ALA A 368 -7.01 -4.11 -23.30
CA ALA A 368 -6.14 -2.95 -23.52
C ALA A 368 -6.32 -2.33 -24.92
N ARG A 369 -6.56 -3.16 -25.95
CA ARG A 369 -6.85 -2.68 -27.31
C ARG A 369 -8.16 -1.90 -27.37
N GLU A 370 -9.19 -2.31 -26.62
CA GLU A 370 -10.45 -1.54 -26.49
C GLU A 370 -10.22 -0.18 -25.82
N LEU A 371 -9.21 -0.08 -24.95
CA LEU A 371 -8.74 1.18 -24.36
C LEU A 371 -7.82 2.00 -25.29
N GLY A 372 -7.48 1.48 -26.47
CA GLY A 372 -6.59 2.13 -27.43
C GLY A 372 -5.10 1.97 -27.11
N VAL A 373 -4.74 0.98 -26.31
CA VAL A 373 -3.37 0.73 -25.82
C VAL A 373 -2.80 -0.54 -26.44
N GLU A 374 -1.57 -0.45 -26.97
CA GLU A 374 -0.78 -1.60 -27.40
C GLU A 374 0.05 -2.15 -26.23
N VAL A 375 -0.14 -3.44 -25.91
CA VAL A 375 0.61 -4.14 -24.87
C VAL A 375 1.74 -4.94 -25.50
N ILE A 376 2.97 -4.58 -25.18
CA ILE A 376 4.18 -5.27 -25.63
C ILE A 376 4.73 -6.08 -24.46
N SER A 377 4.64 -7.40 -24.57
CA SER A 377 5.14 -8.34 -23.57
C SER A 377 5.74 -9.58 -24.22
N PRO A 378 6.73 -10.23 -23.58
CA PRO A 378 7.20 -11.54 -24.01
C PRO A 378 6.08 -12.58 -23.97
N VAL A 379 6.21 -13.63 -24.79
CA VAL A 379 5.28 -14.77 -24.78
C VAL A 379 5.53 -15.62 -23.53
N MET A 380 4.44 -16.02 -22.86
CA MET A 380 4.50 -16.89 -21.68
C MET A 380 4.95 -18.31 -22.03
N GLY A 381 5.86 -18.86 -21.23
CA GLY A 381 6.30 -20.25 -21.29
C GLY A 381 7.61 -20.47 -22.06
N ALA A 382 8.46 -21.34 -21.52
CA ALA A 382 9.56 -21.92 -22.29
C ALA A 382 9.03 -23.11 -23.11
N PRO A 383 9.48 -23.30 -24.36
CA PRO A 383 9.19 -24.54 -25.07
C PRO A 383 9.77 -25.70 -24.25
N LYS A 384 8.90 -26.63 -23.79
CA LYS A 384 9.38 -27.85 -23.15
C LYS A 384 9.95 -28.74 -24.26
N GLU A 385 11.20 -29.18 -24.12
CA GLU A 385 11.94 -29.92 -25.15
C GLU A 385 11.23 -31.19 -25.67
N GLU A 386 10.23 -31.71 -24.94
CA GLU A 386 9.50 -32.94 -25.28
C GLU A 386 8.03 -32.72 -25.69
N THR A 387 7.56 -31.47 -25.82
CA THR A 387 6.18 -31.18 -26.24
C THR A 387 6.13 -30.30 -27.47
N LEU A 388 5.40 -30.74 -28.48
CA LEU A 388 5.10 -29.93 -29.66
C LEU A 388 4.34 -28.66 -29.25
N SER A 389 4.87 -27.51 -29.64
CA SER A 389 4.26 -26.20 -29.51
C SER A 389 3.46 -25.84 -30.76
N LEU A 390 2.62 -24.80 -30.69
CA LEU A 390 1.90 -24.27 -31.87
C LEU A 390 2.83 -23.79 -32.98
N ALA A 391 4.09 -23.44 -32.67
CA ALA A 391 5.09 -23.03 -33.66
C ALA A 391 5.61 -24.21 -34.50
N ASP A 392 5.46 -25.44 -34.01
CA ASP A 392 5.88 -26.66 -34.73
C ASP A 392 4.85 -27.07 -35.81
N PHE A 393 3.69 -26.42 -35.84
CA PHE A 393 2.64 -26.66 -36.82
C PHE A 393 2.67 -25.59 -37.90
N PRO A 394 2.93 -25.92 -39.18
CA PRO A 394 2.84 -24.95 -40.27
C PRO A 394 1.40 -24.40 -40.35
N GLN A 395 1.28 -23.08 -40.44
CA GLN A 395 -0.01 -22.38 -40.50
C GLN A 395 -0.23 -21.76 -41.88
N THR A 396 -1.49 -21.69 -42.29
CA THR A 396 -1.94 -20.94 -43.48
C THR A 396 -1.91 -19.44 -43.21
N GLU A 397 -1.98 -18.60 -44.26
CA GLU A 397 -2.07 -17.13 -44.13
C GLU A 397 -3.26 -16.64 -43.28
N LYS A 398 -4.25 -17.51 -43.03
CA LYS A 398 -5.41 -17.23 -42.19
C LYS A 398 -5.27 -17.72 -40.74
N GLY A 399 -4.07 -18.17 -40.34
CA GLY A 399 -3.79 -18.66 -38.98
C GLY A 399 -4.34 -20.06 -38.66
N MET A 400 -4.82 -20.81 -39.67
CA MET A 400 -5.23 -22.20 -39.46
C MET A 400 -4.05 -23.16 -39.62
N ILE A 401 -3.99 -24.21 -38.81
CA ILE A 401 -2.99 -25.29 -38.92
C ILE A 401 -3.13 -25.96 -40.29
N ALA A 402 -2.09 -25.88 -41.12
CA ALA A 402 -2.03 -26.45 -42.47
C ALA A 402 -1.70 -27.95 -42.44
N ALA A 403 -0.84 -28.38 -41.51
CA ALA A 403 -0.49 -29.77 -41.30
C ALA A 403 0.05 -30.00 -39.88
N CYS A 404 0.06 -31.24 -39.41
CA CYS A 404 0.82 -31.62 -38.22
C CYS A 404 2.34 -31.66 -38.52
N PRO A 405 3.22 -31.73 -37.51
CA PRO A 405 4.68 -31.81 -37.70
C PRO A 405 5.15 -33.01 -38.54
N ARG A 406 4.30 -34.04 -38.72
CA ARG A 406 4.53 -35.18 -39.61
C ARG A 406 3.99 -34.98 -41.03
N GLY A 407 3.48 -33.80 -41.37
CA GLY A 407 3.00 -33.45 -42.71
C GLY A 407 1.57 -33.93 -43.03
N HIS A 408 0.80 -34.40 -42.04
CA HIS A 408 -0.60 -34.78 -42.27
C HIS A 408 -1.53 -33.57 -42.20
N VAL A 409 -2.36 -33.40 -43.23
CA VAL A 409 -3.40 -32.37 -43.27
C VAL A 409 -4.51 -32.65 -42.26
N PRO A 410 -5.09 -31.62 -41.61
CA PRO A 410 -6.22 -31.79 -40.70
C PRO A 410 -7.40 -32.47 -41.40
N VAL A 411 -7.97 -33.48 -40.75
CA VAL A 411 -9.20 -34.12 -41.23
C VAL A 411 -10.38 -33.21 -40.87
N LYS A 412 -11.29 -33.00 -41.82
CA LYS A 412 -12.49 -32.17 -41.64
C LYS A 412 -13.44 -32.69 -40.58
#